data_AF-A0A517MWC0-F1
#
_entry.id   AF-A0A517MWC0-F1
#
_cell.length_a   1.000
_cell.length_b   1.000
_cell.length_c   1.000
_cell.angle_alpha   90.00
_cell.angle_beta   90.00
_cell.angle_gamma   90.00
#
_symmetry.space_group_name_H-M   'P 1'
#
loop_
_entity.id
_entity.type
_entity.pdbx_description
1 polymer ?
#
loop_
_entity_poly.entity_id
_entity_poly.type
_entity_poly.pdbx_seq_one_letter_code
_entity_poly.pdbx_strand_id
1 'polypeptide(L)'
;MEVEPHLSLAELKRLARFESDVKRSKRLQMVVLALEGYTAPVIARSLTSSRRVCHHWVQRYNAEGIANLRDKPGRGKPALLSSVEQ
;
A
#
# COMPACT_ATOMS: atom_id res chain seq x y z
N MET A 1 -4.03 5.05 11.78
CA MET A 1 -3.20 4.32 10.80
C MET A 1 -1.91 5.11 10.73
N GLU A 2 -0.80 4.52 11.13
CA GLU A 2 0.50 5.19 11.08
C GLU A 2 1.14 4.98 9.71
N VAL A 3 1.82 5.99 9.20
CA VAL A 3 2.47 5.98 7.88
C VAL A 3 3.93 6.36 8.07
N GLU A 4 4.84 5.50 7.60
CA GLU A 4 6.27 5.77 7.64
C GLU A 4 6.65 6.89 6.65
N PRO A 5 7.55 7.81 7.02
CA PRO A 5 7.89 8.98 6.21
C PRO A 5 8.87 8.66 5.07
N HIS A 6 8.59 7.62 4.27
CA HIS A 6 9.42 7.23 3.11
C HIS A 6 9.45 8.30 2.01
N LEU A 7 8.37 9.07 1.90
CA LEU A 7 8.21 10.21 0.97
C LEU A 7 7.34 11.27 1.62
N SER A 8 7.53 12.52 1.19
CA SER A 8 6.66 13.62 1.60
C SER A 8 5.24 13.48 1.02
N LEU A 9 4.27 14.11 1.68
CA LEU A 9 2.89 14.18 1.19
C LEU A 9 2.79 14.76 -0.22
N ALA A 10 3.62 15.76 -0.54
CA ALA A 10 3.65 16.40 -1.86
C ALA A 10 4.13 15.43 -2.96
N GLU A 11 5.18 14.66 -2.68
CA GLU A 11 5.69 13.65 -3.61
C GLU A 11 4.67 12.54 -3.84
N LEU A 12 4.02 12.03 -2.78
CA LEU A 12 2.99 11.01 -2.90
C LEU A 12 1.78 11.49 -3.71
N LYS A 13 1.34 12.74 -3.49
CA LYS A 13 0.27 13.36 -4.29
C LYS A 13 0.67 13.49 -5.76
N ARG A 14 1.91 13.90 -6.04
CA ARG A 14 2.45 13.99 -7.40
C ARG A 14 2.46 12.60 -8.07
N LEU A 15 3.00 11.59 -7.39
CA LEU A 15 3.03 10.22 -7.91
C LEU A 15 1.62 9.69 -8.17
N ALA A 16 0.67 9.87 -7.26
CA ALA A 16 -0.71 9.41 -7.44
C ALA A 16 -1.38 10.04 -8.67
N ARG A 17 -1.08 11.31 -8.96
CA ARG A 17 -1.64 12.07 -10.08
C ARG A 17 -1.07 11.65 -11.43
N PHE A 18 0.22 11.33 -11.50
CA PHE A 18 0.92 10.99 -12.74
C PHE A 18 1.07 9.49 -12.98
N GLU A 19 0.61 8.65 -12.05
CA GLU A 19 0.62 7.20 -12.21
C GLU A 19 -0.47 6.75 -13.19
N SER A 20 -0.04 6.05 -14.26
CA SER A 20 -0.93 5.54 -15.30
C SER A 20 -1.67 4.27 -14.87
N ASP A 21 -1.08 3.46 -13.98
CA ASP A 21 -1.75 2.28 -13.45
C ASP A 21 -2.79 2.69 -12.41
N VAL A 22 -4.07 2.52 -12.76
CA VAL A 22 -5.22 2.87 -11.90
C VAL A 22 -5.14 2.18 -10.52
N LYS A 23 -4.69 0.92 -10.46
CA LYS A 23 -4.56 0.20 -9.18
C LYS A 23 -3.44 0.81 -8.35
N ARG A 24 -2.30 1.13 -8.97
CA ARG A 24 -1.17 1.75 -8.26
C ARG A 24 -1.48 3.17 -7.81
N SER A 25 -2.14 3.96 -8.66
CA SER A 25 -2.65 5.29 -8.30
C SER A 25 -3.59 5.22 -7.09
N LYS A 26 -4.54 4.27 -7.09
CA LYS A 26 -5.44 4.06 -5.95
C LYS A 26 -4.70 3.70 -4.66
N ARG A 27 -3.64 2.89 -4.73
CA ARG A 27 -2.82 2.54 -3.57
C ARG A 27 -2.04 3.74 -3.04
N LEU A 28 -1.49 4.56 -3.93
CA LEU A 28 -0.84 5.81 -3.55
C LEU A 28 -1.84 6.74 -2.85
N GLN A 29 -3.08 6.85 -3.35
CA GLN A 29 -4.14 7.62 -2.70
C GLN A 29 -4.49 7.10 -1.29
N MET A 30 -4.46 5.78 -1.06
CA MET A 30 -4.63 5.22 0.29
C MET A 30 -3.55 5.71 1.26
N VAL A 31 -2.29 5.76 0.81
CA VAL A 31 -1.17 6.24 1.62
C VAL A 31 -1.26 7.75 1.85
N VAL A 32 -1.59 8.53 0.82
CA VAL A 32 -1.80 9.99 0.91
C VAL A 32 -2.84 10.31 1.98
N LEU A 33 -4.01 9.68 1.91
CA LEU A 33 -5.10 9.95 2.86
C LEU A 33 -4.73 9.48 4.28
N ALA A 34 -4.02 8.36 4.41
CA ALA A 34 -3.55 7.92 5.73
C ALA A 34 -2.54 8.91 6.34
N LEU A 35 -1.64 9.48 5.51
CA LEU A 35 -0.66 10.49 5.93
C LEU A 35 -1.32 11.83 6.28
N GLU A 36 -2.45 12.16 5.64
CA GLU A 36 -3.31 13.29 6.01
C GLU A 36 -4.13 13.06 7.30
N GLY A 37 -4.01 11.87 7.91
CA GLY A 37 -4.65 11.53 9.19
C GLY A 37 -6.03 10.87 9.05
N TYR A 38 -6.47 10.52 7.85
CA TYR A 38 -7.74 9.81 7.67
C TYR A 38 -7.65 8.36 8.17
N THR A 39 -8.75 7.89 8.74
CA THR A 39 -8.87 6.51 9.24
C THR A 39 -9.20 5.54 8.12
N ALA A 40 -8.85 4.25 8.29
CA ALA A 40 -9.14 3.20 7.31
C ALA A 40 -10.62 3.16 6.86
N PRO A 41 -11.62 3.31 7.74
CA PRO A 41 -13.03 3.35 7.34
C PRO A 41 -13.36 4.54 6.43
N VAL A 42 -12.77 5.71 6.67
CA VAL A 42 -12.99 6.91 5.84
C VAL A 42 -12.39 6.69 4.45
N ILE A 43 -11.12 6.27 4.40
CA ILE A 43 -10.40 5.99 3.15
C ILE A 43 -11.12 4.93 2.32
N ALA A 44 -11.57 3.85 2.96
CA ALA A 44 -12.29 2.76 2.33
C ALA A 44 -13.56 3.24 1.60
N ARG A 45 -14.34 4.14 2.24
CA ARG A 45 -15.53 4.75 1.63
C ARG A 45 -15.15 5.66 0.46
N SER A 46 -14.16 6.52 0.63
CA SER A 46 -13.72 7.46 -0.42
C SER A 46 -13.19 6.77 -1.67
N LEU A 47 -12.55 5.60 -1.51
CA LEU A 47 -11.92 4.88 -2.60
C LEU A 47 -12.68 3.62 -3.02
N THR A 48 -13.93 3.42 -2.62
CA THR A 48 -14.72 2.20 -2.91
C THR A 48 -13.88 0.93 -2.71
N SER A 49 -13.30 0.81 -1.52
CA SER A 49 -12.36 -0.26 -1.13
C SER A 49 -12.71 -0.77 0.27
N SER A 50 -12.08 -1.85 0.74
CA SER A 50 -12.31 -2.36 2.10
C SER A 50 -11.28 -1.80 3.09
N ARG A 51 -11.68 -1.72 4.37
CA ARG A 51 -10.77 -1.34 5.48
C ARG A 51 -9.50 -2.21 5.51
N ARG A 52 -9.65 -3.51 5.26
CA ARG A 52 -8.53 -4.48 5.18
C ARG A 52 -7.56 -4.14 4.05
N VAL A 53 -8.08 -3.76 2.88
CA VAL A 53 -7.26 -3.37 1.73
C VAL A 53 -6.49 -2.08 2.04
N CYS A 54 -7.11 -1.09 2.67
CA CYS A 54 -6.42 0.13 3.08
C CYS A 54 -5.28 -0.16 4.06
N HIS A 55 -5.53 -0.95 5.11
CA HIS A 55 -4.49 -1.36 6.06
C HIS A 55 -3.36 -2.13 5.36
N HIS A 56 -3.69 -3.09 4.50
CA HIS A 56 -2.70 -3.89 3.79
C HIS A 56 -1.75 -3.02 2.97
N TRP A 57 -2.27 -2.07 2.18
CA TRP A 57 -1.43 -1.23 1.33
C TRP A 57 -0.62 -0.19 2.11
N VAL A 58 -1.16 0.34 3.22
CA VAL A 58 -0.37 1.20 4.10
C VAL A 58 0.73 0.43 4.81
N GLN A 59 0.47 -0.79 5.28
CA GLN A 59 1.52 -1.66 5.85
C GLN A 59 2.60 -2.00 4.81
N ARG A 60 2.20 -2.30 3.57
CA ARG A 60 3.16 -2.55 2.48
C ARG A 60 4.01 -1.32 2.16
N TYR A 61 3.42 -0.14 2.14
CA TYR A 61 4.16 1.11 2.00
C TYR A 61 5.11 1.33 3.17
N ASN A 62 4.67 1.10 4.40
CA ASN A 62 5.53 1.28 5.58
C ASN A 62 6.75 0.35 5.57
N ALA A 63 6.66 -0.83 4.95
CA ALA A 63 7.77 -1.77 4.90
C ALA A 63 8.96 -1.29 4.03
N GLU A 64 8.72 -0.77 2.81
CA GLU A 64 9.81 -0.41 1.87
C GLU A 64 9.43 0.76 0.94
N GLY A 65 8.48 1.61 1.35
CA GLY A 65 7.98 2.73 0.58
C GLY A 65 7.28 2.31 -0.73
N ILE A 66 7.50 3.12 -1.77
CA ILE A 66 6.80 2.99 -3.07
C ILE A 66 7.13 1.72 -3.84
N ALA A 67 8.27 1.09 -3.57
CA ALA A 67 8.69 -0.16 -4.22
C ALA A 67 7.65 -1.28 -3.96
N ASN A 68 7.03 -1.25 -2.78
CA ASN A 68 6.02 -2.22 -2.36
C ASN A 68 4.59 -1.90 -2.79
N LEU A 69 4.35 -0.80 -3.52
CA LEU A 69 3.02 -0.47 -4.05
C LEU A 69 2.74 -1.07 -5.44
N ARG A 70 3.73 -1.76 -6.02
CA ARG A 70 3.56 -2.54 -7.24
C ARG A 70 3.01 -3.93 -6.92
N ASP A 71 2.29 -4.51 -7.88
CA ASP A 71 1.99 -5.94 -7.83
C ASP A 71 3.31 -6.70 -7.89
N LYS A 72 3.55 -7.59 -6.92
CA LYS A 72 4.67 -8.53 -7.01
C LYS A 72 4.29 -9.52 -8.11
N PRO A 73 5.15 -9.75 -9.12
CA PRO A 73 4.89 -10.80 -10.11
C PRO A 73 4.78 -12.12 -9.36
N GLY A 74 3.56 -12.69 -9.37
CA GLY A 74 3.29 -14.04 -8.91
C GLY A 74 3.54 -14.31 -7.43
N ARG A 75 2.46 -14.56 -6.70
CA ARG A 75 2.51 -15.57 -5.63
C ARG A 75 2.65 -16.93 -6.33
N GLY A 76 3.83 -17.24 -6.85
CA GLY A 76 4.24 -18.64 -6.97
C GLY A 76 4.06 -19.26 -5.58
N LYS A 77 3.43 -20.44 -5.52
CA LYS A 77 3.22 -21.22 -4.29
C LYS A 77 4.39 -21.03 -3.31
N PRO A 78 4.15 -20.84 -1.99
CA PRO A 78 5.24 -21.02 -1.05
C PRO A 78 5.85 -22.40 -1.33
N ALA A 79 7.16 -22.45 -1.59
CA ALA A 79 7.88 -23.70 -1.62
C ALA A 79 7.53 -24.42 -0.31
N LEU A 80 7.06 -25.67 -0.41
CA LEU A 80 7.02 -26.54 0.74
C LEU A 80 8.44 -26.52 1.31
N LEU A 81 8.61 -25.96 2.50
CA LEU A 81 9.78 -26.24 3.31
C LEU A 81 9.71 -27.73 3.62
N SER A 82 10.44 -28.52 2.85
CA SER A 82 11.00 -29.78 3.32
C SER A 82 11.85 -29.47 4.55
N SER A 83 11.53 -30.17 5.63
CA SER A 83 12.32 -30.45 6.84
C SER A 83 13.66 -29.74 7.00
N VAL A 84 13.85 -29.08 8.16
CA VAL A 84 15.12 -29.18 8.88
C VAL A 84 14.78 -29.59 10.31
N GLU A 85 15.20 -30.81 10.63
CA GLU A 85 15.25 -31.43 11.95
C GLU A 85 16.13 -30.62 12.90
N GLN A 86 15.70 -30.48 14.16
CA GLN A 86 16.56 -30.50 15.35
C GLN A 86 15.80 -31.14 16.51
#